data_AF-A0A832RVQ5-F1
#
_entry.id   AF-A0A832RVQ5-F1
#
_cell.length_a   1.000
_cell.length_b   1.000
_cell.length_c   1.000
_cell.angle_alpha   90.00
_cell.angle_beta   90.00
_cell.angle_gamma   90.00
#
_symmetry.space_group_name_H-M   'P 1'
#
loop_
_entity.id
_entity.type
_entity.pdbx_description
1 polymer ?
#
loop_
_entity_poly.entity_id
_entity_poly.type
_entity_poly.pdbx_seq_one_letter_code
_entity_poly.pdbx_strand_id
1 'polypeptide(L)'
;MVGVYLHLTDRDVEDAILEMHGLKKESEKDLEVRRCPRCTFINPGDSKFCSRCGLPLTKKASREIERWEEEERKLLEIFSKPEFLGIIM
;
A
#
# COMPACT_ATOMS: atom_id res chain seq x y z
N MET A 1 1.02 23.50 55.32
CA MET A 1 0.30 22.38 54.70
C MET A 1 0.63 22.42 53.22
N VAL A 2 1.26 21.38 52.66
CA VAL A 2 1.69 21.36 51.26
C VAL A 2 0.47 20.98 50.41
N GLY A 3 -0.01 21.91 49.59
CA GLY A 3 -1.09 21.66 48.63
C GLY A 3 -0.53 20.85 47.46
N VAL A 4 -1.06 19.66 47.23
CA VAL A 4 -0.72 18.86 46.05
C VAL A 4 -1.29 19.58 44.83
N TYR A 5 -0.41 20.13 43.99
CA TYR A 5 -0.80 20.75 42.73
C TYR A 5 -0.95 19.67 41.66
N LEU A 6 -2.19 19.33 41.33
CA LEU A 6 -2.51 18.38 40.27
C LEU A 6 -2.60 19.15 38.96
N HIS A 7 -1.59 19.02 38.11
CA HIS A 7 -1.56 19.61 36.78
C HIS A 7 -2.27 18.67 35.79
N LEU A 8 -3.57 18.45 36.00
CA LEU A 8 -4.44 17.89 34.97
C LEU A 8 -5.06 19.06 34.21
N THR A 9 -4.90 19.04 32.90
CA THR A 9 -5.67 19.94 32.05
C THR A 9 -7.03 19.32 31.77
N ASP A 10 -8.03 20.16 31.48
CA ASP A 10 -9.37 19.67 31.12
C ASP A 10 -9.31 18.69 29.94
N ARG A 11 -8.35 18.89 29.02
CA ARG A 11 -8.08 18.00 27.88
C ARG A 11 -7.66 16.59 28.32
N ASP A 12 -6.83 16.47 29.36
CA ASP A 12 -6.37 15.17 29.86
C ASP A 12 -7.54 14.36 30.43
N VAL A 13 -8.48 15.04 31.09
CA VAL A 13 -9.71 14.43 31.63
C VAL A 13 -10.64 14.01 30.50
N GLU A 14 -10.85 14.89 29.51
CA GLU A 14 -11.67 14.60 28.33
C GLU A 14 -11.13 13.40 27.56
N ASP A 15 -9.83 13.35 27.28
CA ASP A 15 -9.20 12.24 26.55
C ASP A 15 -9.33 10.91 27.30
N ALA A 16 -9.19 10.92 28.63
CA ALA A 16 -9.35 9.73 29.46
C ALA A 16 -10.81 9.23 29.46
N ILE A 17 -11.79 10.13 29.56
CA ILE A 17 -13.21 9.78 29.49
C ILE A 17 -13.54 9.19 28.11
N LEU A 18 -13.07 9.82 27.03
CA LEU A 18 -13.27 9.32 25.67
C LEU A 18 -12.63 7.94 25.47
N GLU A 19 -11.46 7.68 26.05
CA GLU A 19 -10.79 6.38 26.00
C GLU A 19 -11.58 5.29 26.73
N MET A 20 -12.04 5.59 27.95
CA MET A 20 -12.86 4.65 28.75
C MET A 20 -14.15 4.23 28.04
N HIS A 21 -14.73 5.12 27.23
CA HIS A 21 -15.93 4.84 26.45
C HIS A 21 -15.64 4.31 25.03
N GLY A 22 -14.37 4.10 24.67
CA GLY A 22 -13.98 3.62 23.33
C GLY A 22 -14.23 4.63 22.21
N LEU A 23 -14.38 5.91 22.56
CA LEU A 23 -14.66 7.03 21.64
C LEU A 23 -13.43 7.87 21.32
N LYS A 24 -12.28 7.56 21.93
CA LYS A 24 -11.00 8.23 21.61
C LYS A 24 -10.66 7.93 20.17
N LYS A 25 -10.80 8.94 19.32
CA LYS A 25 -10.45 8.88 17.90
C LYS A 25 -8.95 8.59 17.83
N GLU A 26 -8.56 7.48 17.21
CA GLU A 26 -7.16 7.30 16.83
C GLU A 26 -6.71 8.55 16.07
N SER A 27 -5.52 9.06 16.38
CA SER A 27 -4.93 10.19 15.65
C SER A 27 -5.10 9.91 14.16
N GLU A 28 -5.75 10.83 13.43
CA GLU A 28 -5.94 10.70 11.99
C GLU A 28 -4.56 10.49 11.39
N LYS A 29 -4.24 9.24 11.00
CA LYS A 29 -3.01 8.97 10.26
C LYS A 29 -3.16 9.75 8.97
N ASP A 30 -2.29 10.74 8.76
CA ASP A 30 -2.24 11.45 7.50
C ASP A 30 -2.19 10.42 6.37
N LEU A 31 -3.25 10.39 5.56
CA LEU A 31 -3.32 9.51 4.41
C LEU A 31 -2.30 10.01 3.40
N GLU A 32 -1.12 9.38 3.38
CA GLU A 32 -0.13 9.67 2.37
C GLU A 32 -0.72 9.38 0.98
N VAL A 33 -0.46 10.29 0.04
CA VAL A 33 -0.91 10.15 -1.35
C VAL A 33 0.27 10.28 -2.31
N ARG A 34 0.14 9.64 -3.46
CA ARG A 34 1.14 9.67 -4.55
C ARG A 34 0.48 10.04 -5.87
N ARG A 35 1.06 10.99 -6.59
CA ARG A 35 0.68 11.31 -7.96
C ARG A 35 1.39 10.38 -8.95
N CYS A 36 0.62 9.75 -9.84
CA CYS A 36 1.18 8.93 -10.92
C CYS A 36 1.94 9.81 -11.94
N PRO A 37 3.20 9.51 -12.28
CA PRO A 37 3.99 10.32 -13.21
C PRO A 37 3.53 10.20 -14.67
N ARG A 38 2.76 9.16 -15.02
CA ARG A 38 2.29 8.92 -16.40
C ARG A 38 0.93 9.56 -16.69
N CYS A 39 -0.07 9.28 -15.85
CA CYS A 39 -1.45 9.74 -16.09
C CYS A 39 -1.95 10.76 -15.05
N THR A 40 -1.10 11.20 -14.13
CA THR A 40 -1.38 12.20 -13.07
C THR A 40 -2.44 11.84 -12.04
N PHE A 41 -3.03 10.64 -12.11
CA PHE A 41 -3.99 10.17 -11.11
C PHE A 41 -3.37 10.12 -9.71
N ILE A 42 -4.12 10.53 -8.70
CA ILE A 42 -3.71 10.51 -7.29
C ILE A 42 -4.10 9.15 -6.72
N ASN A 43 -3.12 8.40 -6.23
CA ASN A 43 -3.30 7.08 -5.64
C ASN A 43 -2.96 7.16 -4.14
N PRO A 44 -3.48 6.23 -3.32
CA PRO A 44 -2.96 5.99 -1.96
C PRO A 44 -1.44 5.81 -1.95
N GLY A 45 -0.78 6.27 -0.89
CA GLY A 45 0.69 6.27 -0.78
C GLY A 45 1.32 4.88 -0.84
N ASP A 46 0.59 3.86 -0.39
CA ASP A 46 0.96 2.44 -0.39
C ASP A 46 0.63 1.71 -1.70
N SER A 47 0.05 2.40 -2.69
CA SER A 47 -0.32 1.80 -3.98
C SER A 47 0.91 1.30 -4.75
N LYS A 48 0.92 0.00 -5.07
CA LYS A 48 1.96 -0.64 -5.88
C LYS A 48 1.88 -0.26 -7.36
N PHE A 49 0.67 -0.11 -7.88
CA PHE A 49 0.35 0.21 -9.27
C PHE A 49 -0.64 1.37 -9.32
N CYS A 50 -0.67 2.09 -10.44
CA CYS A 50 -1.66 3.13 -10.67
C CYS A 50 -3.02 2.50 -11.01
N SER A 51 -4.05 2.80 -10.22
CA SER A 51 -5.41 2.28 -10.42
C SER A 51 -6.07 2.72 -11.72
N ARG A 52 -5.57 3.81 -12.34
CA ARG A 52 -6.10 4.32 -13.60
C ARG A 52 -5.41 3.74 -14.83
N CYS A 53 -4.09 3.62 -14.82
CA CYS A 53 -3.32 3.31 -16.03
C CYS A 53 -2.38 2.11 -15.90
N GLY A 54 -2.38 1.41 -14.77
CA GLY A 54 -1.57 0.22 -14.53
C GLY A 54 -0.06 0.46 -14.32
N LEU A 55 0.42 1.71 -14.37
CA LEU A 55 1.84 1.99 -14.21
C LEU A 55 2.35 1.50 -12.84
N PRO A 56 3.47 0.76 -12.77
CA PRO A 56 4.13 0.42 -11.51
C PRO A 56 4.61 1.69 -10.81
N LEU A 57 4.16 1.91 -9.58
CA LEU A 57 4.53 3.07 -8.78
C LEU A 57 5.69 2.78 -7.83
N THR A 58 6.05 1.51 -7.62
CA THR A 58 7.11 1.09 -6.70
C THR A 58 8.14 0.23 -7.41
N LYS A 59 9.40 0.26 -6.93
CA LYS A 59 10.47 -0.61 -7.46
C LYS A 59 10.12 -2.09 -7.36
N LYS A 60 9.38 -2.50 -6.32
CA LYS A 60 8.93 -3.89 -6.14
C LYS A 60 7.96 -4.29 -7.24
N ALA A 61 6.99 -3.44 -7.56
CA ALA A 61 6.04 -3.66 -8.64
C ALA A 61 6.71 -3.75 -10.02
N SER A 62 7.71 -2.90 -10.28
CA SER A 62 8.50 -2.98 -11.53
C SER A 62 9.24 -4.31 -11.66
N ARG A 63 9.96 -4.72 -10.61
CA ARG A 63 10.68 -6.01 -10.59
C ARG A 63 9.77 -7.21 -10.74
N GLU A 64 8.55 -7.12 -10.20
CA GLU A 64 7.55 -8.18 -10.34
C GLU A 64 7.18 -8.36 -11.81
N ILE A 65 6.85 -7.27 -12.54
CA ILE A 65 6.57 -7.34 -13.98
C ILE A 65 7.76 -7.90 -14.76
N GLU A 66 8.97 -7.38 -14.55
CA GLU A 66 10.18 -7.86 -15.24
C GLU A 66 10.37 -9.37 -15.05
N ARG A 67 10.07 -9.89 -13.86
CA ARG A 67 10.13 -11.31 -13.57
C ARG A 67 9.08 -12.11 -14.34
N TRP A 68 7.83 -11.64 -14.36
CA TRP A 68 6.75 -12.31 -15.09
C TRP A 68 7.04 -12.35 -16.59
N GLU A 69 7.56 -11.26 -17.17
CA GLU A 69 7.94 -11.19 -18.59
C GLU A 69 9.09 -12.17 -18.93
N GLU A 70 10.07 -12.30 -18.04
CA GLU A 70 11.17 -13.26 -18.18
C GLU A 70 10.68 -14.72 -18.08
N GLU A 71 9.79 -15.01 -17.14
CA GLU A 71 9.18 -16.34 -16.98
C GLU A 71 8.30 -16.69 -18.19
N GLU A 72 7.49 -15.75 -18.68
CA GLU A 72 6.68 -15.92 -19.90
C GLU A 72 7.54 -16.19 -21.13
N ARG A 73 8.63 -15.43 -21.32
CA ARG A 73 9.59 -15.66 -22.41
C ARG A 73 10.14 -17.08 -22.39
N LYS A 74 10.60 -17.54 -21.21
CA LYS A 74 11.13 -18.91 -21.05
C LYS A 74 10.08 -19.96 -21.36
N LEU A 75 8.84 -19.72 -20.95
CA LEU A 75 7.73 -20.62 -21.21
C LEU A 75 7.49 -20.72 -22.73
N LEU A 76 7.40 -19.59 -23.43
CA LEU A 76 7.22 -19.55 -24.88
C LEU A 76 8.36 -20.25 -25.64
N GLU A 77 9.61 -20.10 -25.18
CA GLU A 77 10.76 -20.84 -25.74
C GLU A 77 10.63 -22.36 -25.57
N ILE A 78 10.11 -22.83 -24.43
CA ILE A 78 9.86 -24.25 -24.19
C ILE A 78 8.74 -24.75 -25.11
N PHE A 79 7.62 -24.04 -25.20
CA PHE A 79 6.47 -24.42 -26.05
C PHE A 79 6.77 -24.36 -27.55
N SER A 80 7.76 -23.57 -27.97
CA SER A 80 8.20 -23.50 -29.36
C SER A 80 9.00 -24.73 -29.82
N LYS A 81 9.38 -25.62 -28.89
CA LYS A 81 10.11 -26.85 -29.25
C LYS A 81 9.15 -27.88 -29.87
N PRO A 82 9.57 -28.56 -30.97
CA PRO A 82 8.74 -29.51 -31.70
C PRO A 82 8.27 -30.70 -30.84
N GLU A 83 9.01 -31.03 -29.78
CA GLU A 83 8.68 -32.06 -28.79
C GLU A 83 7.36 -31.80 -28.03
N PHE A 84 6.94 -30.53 -27.92
CA PHE A 84 5.75 -30.12 -27.16
C PHE A 84 4.58 -29.64 -28.06
N LEU A 85 4.84 -29.32 -29.33
CA LEU A 85 3.82 -28.93 -30.32
C LEU A 85 2.80 -30.04 -30.61
N GLY A 86 3.16 -31.31 -30.37
CA GLY A 86 2.27 -32.47 -30.56
C GLY A 86 1.27 -32.73 -29.43
N ILE A 87 1.26 -31.92 -28.36
CA ILE A 87 0.39 -32.10 -27.18
C ILE A 87 -0.83 -31.15 -27.22
N ILE A 88 -0.78 -30.09 -28.04
CA ILE A 88 -1.83 -29.05 -28.14
C ILE A 88 -2.68 -29.21 -29.42
N MET A 89 -2.28 -30.08 -30.35
CA MET A 89 -3.01 -30.38 -31.59
C MET A 89 -3.64 -31.78 -31.52
#